data_AF-A0ABD3PKM2-F1
#
_entry.id   AF-A0ABD3PKM2-F1
#
_cell.length_a   1.000
_cell.length_b   1.000
_cell.length_c   1.000
_cell.angle_alpha   90.00
_cell.angle_beta   90.00
_cell.angle_gamma   90.00
#
_symmetry.space_group_name_H-M   'P 1'
#
loop_
_entity.id
_entity.type
_entity.pdbx_description
1 polymer ?
#
loop_
_entity_poly.entity_id
_entity_poly.type
_entity_poly.pdbx_seq_one_letter_code
_entity_poly.pdbx_strand_id
1 'polypeptide(L)'
;MASSPIKIKDELLVNDAPVQSADETRCGGRASTSHGRHRIDHTALVHFPSNEASKLSYPLGCPVWYNFENSDSADMNFYHGHVKGVAMDCVSRKFVYKIQKADSVSAWHEDEEKGQYDLVYEDDVAYAMSCPVRVSLECGKEFDGEIICFSRTRNDKGQINHVYSGLLFIEKNKLKVQHGIQSNQITYRHNIDEQRTLEITAAPVHISSDQSDAKETLSKSSHGSTQGSLKWTPPSPSKRKAQCISDTAWQMSQTLEHAGTPKKKPRKGSELSLHLTVPFWLMKAGDNLIGENCLNTKSAFFTTCARTNLMPCDLLSYLTTLHSREMHTDLVNDSRRDIERKVNCPINIRMRPNSVIISITSTSKDQSIRTQNVVRFKKLIQKLLLSFVKDEKSTGRLLFDLAKNASGSYKIQHAKNGAVKQQSIVDQDGLVWMQLVELPLELSKTKKCALHADIEKVRDRETPVFIGESSLCDPYVLVYGYDIDKVARATIATENIIFSHTRTNGKG
;
A
#
# COMPACT_ATOMS: atom_id res chain seq x y z
N MET A 1 61.65 -16.91 31.93
CA MET A 1 62.17 -15.61 31.49
C MET A 1 61.21 -14.54 31.98
N ALA A 2 61.64 -13.79 32.99
CA ALA A 2 60.85 -12.78 33.68
C ALA A 2 60.86 -11.47 32.87
N SER A 3 59.68 -10.91 32.62
CA SER A 3 59.49 -9.61 31.97
C SER A 3 58.96 -8.62 33.00
N SER A 4 59.79 -7.64 33.33
CA SER A 4 59.55 -6.56 34.30
C SER A 4 58.40 -5.62 33.86
N PRO A 5 57.71 -4.96 34.81
CA PRO A 5 56.65 -4.00 34.51
C PRO A 5 57.19 -2.56 34.37
N ILE A 6 56.68 -1.84 33.37
CA ILE A 6 56.96 -0.42 33.14
C ILE A 6 56.01 0.42 34.01
N LYS A 7 56.58 1.24 34.90
CA LYS A 7 55.91 2.30 35.65
C LYS A 7 55.90 3.58 34.80
N ILE A 8 54.75 4.22 34.64
CA ILE A 8 54.66 5.61 34.18
C ILE A 8 54.00 6.42 35.30
N LYS A 9 54.65 7.52 35.66
CA LYS A 9 54.34 8.43 36.75
C LYS A 9 53.25 9.43 36.35
N ASP A 10 52.35 9.70 37.29
CA ASP A 10 51.53 10.91 37.35
C ASP A 10 52.40 12.13 37.68
N GLU A 11 52.16 13.25 36.99
CA GLU A 11 52.48 14.59 37.50
C GLU A 11 51.37 15.57 37.11
N LEU A 12 50.79 16.17 38.15
CA LEU A 12 49.75 17.19 38.19
C LEU A 12 50.26 18.54 37.70
N LEU A 13 49.41 19.31 37.00
CA LEU A 13 49.41 20.77 37.12
C LEU A 13 47.98 21.31 37.19
N VAL A 14 47.66 21.79 38.38
CA VAL A 14 46.50 22.60 38.77
C VAL A 14 46.79 24.05 38.36
N ASN A 15 45.82 24.72 37.73
CA ASN A 15 45.81 26.18 37.64
C ASN A 15 44.42 26.69 38.04
N ASP A 16 44.38 27.32 39.21
CA ASP A 16 43.29 28.13 39.73
C ASP A 16 43.35 29.56 39.18
N ALA A 17 42.19 30.14 38.84
CA ALA A 17 41.75 31.54 39.08
C ALA A 17 40.54 31.90 38.18
N PRO A 18 39.79 32.98 38.47
CA PRO A 18 39.09 33.25 39.71
C PRO A 18 37.59 33.52 39.49
N VAL A 19 36.85 33.44 40.59
CA VAL A 19 35.43 33.74 40.77
C VAL A 19 35.11 35.22 40.51
N GLN A 20 34.10 35.50 39.69
CA GLN A 20 33.30 36.72 39.78
C GLN A 20 31.81 36.39 39.67
N SER A 21 31.06 37.00 40.59
CA SER A 21 29.66 36.81 40.92
C SER A 21 28.72 37.82 40.25
N ALA A 22 27.43 37.47 40.24
CA ALA A 22 26.23 38.23 39.88
C ALA A 22 26.01 38.38 38.35
N ASP A 23 24.83 38.16 37.77
CA ASP A 23 23.52 38.58 38.28
C ASP A 23 22.38 37.69 37.74
N GLU A 24 21.26 37.73 38.46
CA GLU A 24 20.04 36.95 38.27
C GLU A 24 19.27 37.29 36.97
N THR A 25 18.29 36.42 36.69
CA THR A 25 17.12 36.60 35.81
C THR A 25 17.26 36.07 34.38
N ARG A 26 16.94 34.77 34.19
CA ARG A 26 16.50 34.30 32.87
C ARG A 26 15.51 33.14 32.97
N CYS A 27 14.32 33.38 32.43
CA CYS A 27 13.21 32.45 32.31
C CYS A 27 13.67 31.10 31.72
N GLY A 28 13.35 30.01 32.43
CA GLY A 28 13.65 28.64 32.04
C GLY A 28 12.87 28.18 30.81
N GLY A 29 13.32 28.58 29.63
CA GLY A 29 13.07 27.84 28.41
C GLY A 29 13.96 26.62 28.39
N ARG A 30 13.41 25.43 28.63
CA ARG A 30 14.07 24.16 28.31
C ARG A 30 14.33 24.13 26.80
N ALA A 31 15.50 24.59 26.39
CA ALA A 31 16.02 24.30 25.06
C ALA A 31 16.18 22.77 24.98
N SER A 32 15.30 22.11 24.22
CA SER A 32 15.56 20.75 23.78
C SER A 32 16.84 20.82 22.96
N THR A 33 17.94 20.34 23.54
CA THR A 33 19.18 20.09 22.82
C THR A 33 18.90 18.98 21.82
N SER A 34 18.43 19.36 20.63
CA SER A 34 18.47 18.51 19.45
C SER A 34 19.90 18.00 19.37
N HIS A 35 20.12 16.72 19.67
CA HIS A 35 21.44 16.12 19.57
C HIS A 35 21.95 16.42 18.16
N GLY A 36 22.93 17.33 18.07
CA GLY A 36 23.42 17.82 16.79
C GLY A 36 23.91 16.62 16.01
N ARG A 37 23.20 16.25 14.94
CA ARG A 37 23.67 15.20 14.04
C ARG A 37 25.04 15.67 13.55
N HIS A 38 26.08 14.96 13.98
CA HIS A 38 27.45 15.26 13.58
C HIS A 38 27.50 15.20 12.05
N ARG A 39 27.80 16.34 11.43
CA ARG A 39 27.97 16.42 9.99
C ARG A 39 29.15 15.53 9.60
N ILE A 40 28.89 14.53 8.77
CA ILE A 40 29.91 13.62 8.27
C ILE A 40 30.82 14.40 7.33
N ASP A 41 32.13 14.41 7.61
CA ASP A 41 33.14 15.02 6.74
C ASP A 41 33.54 14.03 5.66
N HIS A 42 33.16 14.33 4.42
CA HIS A 42 33.44 13.50 3.26
C HIS A 42 34.95 13.33 2.99
N THR A 43 35.77 14.28 3.43
CA THR A 43 37.22 14.24 3.17
C THR A 43 37.96 13.28 4.09
N ALA A 44 37.36 12.90 5.22
CA ALA A 44 37.93 12.02 6.22
C ALA A 44 37.44 10.56 6.12
N LEU A 45 36.81 10.17 5.00
CA LEU A 45 36.25 8.84 4.80
C LEU A 45 37.23 7.91 4.06
N VAL A 46 37.45 6.72 4.61
CA VAL A 46 38.15 5.61 3.94
C VAL A 46 37.11 4.63 3.43
N HIS A 47 36.98 4.52 2.11
CA HIS A 47 36.01 3.63 1.47
C HIS A 47 36.47 2.17 1.49
N PHE A 48 35.55 1.26 1.85
CA PHE A 48 35.81 -0.17 1.79
C PHE A 48 35.52 -0.71 0.39
N PRO A 49 36.38 -1.58 -0.17
CA PRO A 49 36.07 -2.31 -1.38
C PRO A 49 34.92 -3.31 -1.14
N SER A 50 34.20 -3.66 -2.21
CA SER A 50 32.97 -4.48 -2.13
C SER A 50 33.15 -5.82 -1.42
N ASN A 51 34.33 -6.43 -1.53
CA ASN A 51 34.69 -7.70 -0.89
C ASN A 51 34.90 -7.59 0.64
N GLU A 52 35.27 -6.40 1.14
CA GLU A 52 35.38 -6.14 2.57
C GLU A 52 34.03 -5.67 3.13
N ALA A 53 33.34 -4.81 2.38
CA ALA A 53 31.99 -4.33 2.74
C ALA A 53 30.97 -5.46 2.86
N SER A 54 31.15 -6.59 2.15
CA SER A 54 30.28 -7.77 2.24
C SER A 54 30.32 -8.47 3.59
N LYS A 55 31.33 -8.20 4.43
CA LYS A 55 31.50 -8.79 5.77
C LYS A 55 30.94 -7.91 6.89
N LEU A 56 30.45 -6.72 6.57
CA LEU A 56 29.89 -5.78 7.54
C LEU A 56 28.40 -6.03 7.76
N SER A 57 27.84 -5.40 8.79
CA SER A 57 26.42 -5.54 9.20
C SER A 57 25.47 -5.25 8.05
N TYR A 58 25.70 -4.17 7.28
CA TYR A 58 24.85 -3.76 6.16
C TYR A 58 25.65 -3.73 4.85
N PRO A 59 25.83 -4.88 4.18
CA PRO A 59 26.63 -4.95 2.96
C PRO A 59 25.93 -4.26 1.78
N LEU A 60 26.66 -4.12 0.66
CA LEU A 60 26.14 -3.52 -0.56
C LEU A 60 24.87 -4.24 -1.06
N GLY A 61 23.86 -3.46 -1.44
CA GLY A 61 22.55 -3.96 -1.87
C GLY A 61 21.57 -4.27 -0.74
N CYS A 62 22.01 -4.26 0.53
CA CYS A 62 21.13 -4.49 1.67
C CYS A 62 20.02 -3.41 1.74
N PRO A 63 18.73 -3.79 1.77
CA PRO A 63 17.65 -2.86 2.03
C PRO A 63 17.64 -2.48 3.52
N VAL A 64 17.58 -1.17 3.78
CA VAL A 64 17.75 -0.60 5.12
C VAL A 64 16.76 0.53 5.41
N TRP A 65 16.40 0.65 6.68
CA TRP A 65 15.80 1.85 7.24
C TRP A 65 16.86 2.69 7.94
N TYR A 66 16.74 4.02 7.85
CA TYR A 66 17.77 4.90 8.37
C TYR A 66 17.26 6.28 8.77
N ASN A 67 18.11 7.03 9.49
CA ASN A 67 17.87 8.41 9.89
C ASN A 67 16.64 8.55 10.81
N PHE A 68 16.64 7.74 11.86
CA PHE A 68 15.57 7.68 12.85
C PHE A 68 15.50 9.02 13.60
N GLU A 69 14.32 9.61 13.64
CA GLU A 69 14.10 10.79 14.48
C GLU A 69 14.20 10.38 15.95
N ASN A 70 15.04 11.07 16.71
CA ASN A 70 15.19 10.88 18.16
C ASN A 70 13.99 11.49 18.90
N SER A 71 12.79 11.08 18.56
CA SER A 71 11.60 11.40 19.32
C SER A 71 11.28 10.24 20.25
N ASP A 72 11.06 10.54 21.53
CA ASP A 72 10.47 9.58 22.48
C ASP A 72 8.96 9.35 22.18
N SER A 73 8.48 9.78 21.01
CA SER A 73 7.10 9.57 20.56
C SER A 73 6.90 8.14 20.08
N ALA A 74 5.67 7.63 20.25
CA ALA A 74 5.25 6.35 19.68
C ALA A 74 5.41 6.31 18.14
N ASP A 75 5.35 7.47 17.49
CA ASP A 75 5.56 7.63 16.06
C ASP A 75 7.06 7.86 15.80
N MET A 76 7.71 6.88 15.14
CA MET A 76 9.07 7.03 14.62
C MET A 76 9.01 7.22 13.11
N ASN A 77 9.56 8.35 12.63
CA ASN A 77 9.80 8.56 11.21
C ASN A 77 11.20 8.07 10.84
N PHE A 78 11.28 7.41 9.68
CA PHE A 78 12.53 6.92 9.10
C PHE A 78 12.42 6.86 7.58
N TYR A 79 13.57 6.80 6.93
CA TYR A 79 13.66 6.68 5.47
C TYR A 79 13.96 5.24 5.07
N HIS A 80 13.64 4.87 3.84
CA HIS A 80 13.92 3.56 3.26
C HIS A 80 14.86 3.68 2.07
N GLY A 81 15.86 2.80 1.99
CA GLY A 81 16.84 2.81 0.91
C GLY A 81 17.66 1.54 0.81
N HIS A 82 18.64 1.54 -0.08
CA HIS A 82 19.59 0.45 -0.28
C HIS A 82 21.02 0.94 -0.07
N VAL A 83 21.85 0.11 0.57
CA VAL A 83 23.27 0.41 0.75
C VAL A 83 24.00 0.35 -0.60
N LYS A 84 24.71 1.43 -0.96
CA LYS A 84 25.51 1.54 -2.18
C LYS A 84 27.01 1.66 -1.92
N GLY A 85 27.41 1.95 -0.69
CA GLY A 85 28.81 2.06 -0.30
C GLY A 85 28.96 2.00 1.21
N VAL A 86 30.14 1.56 1.66
CA VAL A 86 30.52 1.61 3.07
C VAL A 86 31.88 2.28 3.18
N ALA A 87 32.04 3.14 4.18
CA ALA A 87 33.28 3.80 4.51
C ALA A 87 33.49 3.79 6.03
N MET A 88 34.71 4.06 6.48
CA MET A 88 35.01 4.38 7.88
C MET A 88 35.39 5.85 7.97
N ASP A 89 34.77 6.56 8.89
CA ASP A 89 35.22 7.89 9.28
C ASP A 89 36.51 7.76 10.10
N CYS A 90 37.60 8.34 9.62
CA CYS A 90 38.91 8.26 10.26
C CYS A 90 38.94 8.92 11.64
N VAL A 91 38.09 9.91 11.87
CA VAL A 91 38.05 10.67 13.12
C VAL A 91 37.29 9.90 14.19
N SER A 92 36.03 9.54 13.91
CA SER A 92 35.19 8.83 14.88
C SER A 92 35.45 7.33 14.94
N ARG A 93 36.16 6.76 13.95
CA ARG A 93 36.37 5.31 13.76
C ARG A 93 35.06 4.53 13.63
N LYS A 94 33.98 5.20 13.23
CA LYS A 94 32.67 4.58 13.00
C LYS A 94 32.46 4.27 11.52
N PHE A 95 31.67 3.23 11.25
CA PHE A 95 31.21 2.94 9.89
C PHE A 95 30.16 3.96 9.45
N VAL A 96 30.30 4.38 8.20
CA VAL A 96 29.41 5.30 7.49
C VAL A 96 28.89 4.58 6.25
N TYR A 97 27.57 4.53 6.12
CA TYR A 97 26.88 3.89 5.00
C TYR A 97 26.38 4.95 4.03
N LYS A 98 26.67 4.74 2.73
CA LYS A 98 26.13 5.52 1.61
C LYS A 98 24.85 4.86 1.14
N ILE A 99 23.70 5.48 1.39
CA ILE A 99 22.38 4.90 1.16
C ILE A 99 21.66 5.63 0.02
N GLN A 100 21.17 4.87 -0.96
CA GLN A 100 20.30 5.37 -2.03
C GLN A 100 18.84 5.24 -1.61
N LYS A 101 18.07 6.34 -1.63
CA LYS A 101 16.63 6.36 -1.34
C LYS A 101 15.85 5.44 -2.30
N ALA A 102 14.85 4.72 -1.79
CA ALA A 102 14.03 3.84 -2.61
C ALA A 102 13.20 4.60 -3.67
N ASP A 103 12.76 5.83 -3.37
CA ASP A 103 11.91 6.62 -4.27
C ASP A 103 12.67 7.32 -5.40
N SER A 104 14.01 7.37 -5.34
CA SER A 104 14.83 8.03 -6.36
C SER A 104 15.11 7.17 -7.61
N VAL A 105 14.57 5.95 -7.66
CA VAL A 105 14.75 4.98 -8.77
C VAL A 105 14.02 5.41 -10.06
N SER A 106 13.31 6.54 -10.07
CA SER A 106 12.58 7.02 -11.25
C SER A 106 13.45 7.69 -12.33
N ALA A 107 14.75 7.83 -12.12
CA ALA A 107 15.69 8.38 -13.12
C ALA A 107 16.69 7.29 -13.55
N TRP A 108 16.27 6.38 -14.42
CA TRP A 108 17.12 5.39 -15.09
C TRP A 108 18.07 6.01 -16.14
N HIS A 109 18.54 7.24 -15.90
CA HIS A 109 19.59 7.84 -16.72
C HIS A 109 20.93 7.52 -16.08
N GLU A 110 21.83 6.96 -16.88
CA GLU A 110 23.13 6.36 -16.54
C GLU A 110 24.17 7.34 -15.92
N ASP A 111 23.78 8.54 -15.54
CA ASP A 111 24.64 9.48 -14.82
C ASP A 111 24.72 9.07 -13.34
N GLU A 112 25.43 7.98 -13.04
CA GLU A 112 25.70 7.46 -11.68
C GLU A 112 26.24 8.53 -10.72
N GLU A 113 26.86 9.58 -11.24
CA GLU A 113 27.46 10.67 -10.45
C GLU A 113 26.44 11.61 -9.77
N LYS A 114 25.16 11.63 -10.19
CA LYS A 114 24.15 12.55 -9.62
C LYS A 114 23.11 11.90 -8.70
N GLY A 115 23.27 10.61 -8.39
CA GLY A 115 22.39 9.95 -7.41
C GLY A 115 22.36 10.72 -6.09
N GLN A 116 21.16 11.05 -5.60
CA GLN A 116 21.01 11.63 -4.26
C GLN A 116 21.22 10.51 -3.23
N TYR A 117 22.41 10.49 -2.64
CA TYR A 117 22.77 9.56 -1.56
C TYR A 117 22.76 10.29 -0.23
N ASP A 118 22.30 9.61 0.81
CA ASP A 118 22.49 10.05 2.19
C ASP A 118 23.69 9.29 2.80
N LEU A 119 24.50 9.97 3.61
CA LEU A 119 25.54 9.35 4.42
C LEU A 119 25.06 9.24 5.86
N VAL A 120 25.15 8.05 6.45
CA VAL A 120 24.56 7.75 7.77
C VAL A 120 25.50 6.86 8.57
N TYR A 121 25.65 7.13 9.86
CA TYR A 121 26.43 6.25 10.76
C TYR A 121 25.68 4.95 11.04
N GLU A 122 26.43 3.88 11.33
CA GLU A 122 25.87 2.55 11.63
C GLU A 122 24.77 2.54 12.69
N ASP A 123 24.94 3.35 13.76
CA ASP A 123 23.99 3.46 14.89
C ASP A 123 22.59 3.96 14.45
N ASP A 124 22.49 4.55 13.25
CA ASP A 124 21.28 5.16 12.70
C ASP A 124 20.80 4.43 11.43
N VAL A 125 21.18 3.15 11.30
CA VAL A 125 20.76 2.21 10.24
C VAL A 125 20.20 0.93 10.87
N ALA A 126 19.16 0.37 10.26
CA ALA A 126 18.58 -0.93 10.60
C ALA A 126 18.16 -1.70 9.34
N TYR A 127 18.09 -3.03 9.41
CA TYR A 127 17.51 -3.83 8.33
C TYR A 127 16.06 -3.43 8.05
N ALA A 128 15.71 -3.25 6.77
CA ALA A 128 14.34 -2.94 6.36
C ALA A 128 13.46 -4.21 6.33
N MET A 129 12.14 -4.00 6.22
CA MET A 129 11.18 -5.07 5.95
C MET A 129 11.52 -5.80 4.63
N SER A 130 11.29 -7.12 4.63
CA SER A 130 11.64 -8.04 3.54
C SER A 130 13.13 -8.10 3.20
N CYS A 131 14.00 -7.63 4.10
CA CYS A 131 15.44 -7.84 3.95
C CYS A 131 15.76 -9.33 4.10
N PRO A 132 16.38 -9.98 3.09
CA PRO A 132 16.77 -11.39 3.17
C PRO A 132 17.95 -11.55 4.13
N VAL A 133 17.79 -12.40 5.13
CA VAL A 133 18.76 -12.56 6.21
C VAL A 133 18.95 -14.02 6.58
N ARG A 134 20.07 -14.29 7.25
CA ARG A 134 20.33 -15.49 8.02
C ARG A 134 20.37 -15.12 9.49
N VAL A 135 19.64 -15.86 10.31
CA VAL A 135 19.50 -15.61 11.75
C VAL A 135 20.12 -16.74 12.54
N SER A 136 21.10 -16.41 13.38
CA SER A 136 21.77 -17.31 14.31
C SER A 136 21.07 -17.31 15.66
N LEU A 137 20.44 -18.42 16.04
CA LEU A 137 19.78 -18.56 17.34
C LEU A 137 20.78 -19.06 18.41
N GLU A 138 20.44 -18.86 19.69
CA GLU A 138 21.27 -19.26 20.84
C GLU A 138 21.62 -20.76 20.86
N CYS A 139 20.82 -21.60 20.22
CA CYS A 139 21.09 -23.03 20.07
C CYS A 139 22.17 -23.36 19.02
N GLY A 140 22.82 -22.35 18.45
CA GLY A 140 23.84 -22.48 17.39
C GLY A 140 23.28 -22.85 16.02
N LYS A 141 21.95 -22.92 15.88
CA LYS A 141 21.29 -23.17 14.60
C LYS A 141 21.08 -21.86 13.85
N GLU A 142 21.40 -21.89 12.56
CA GLU A 142 21.15 -20.79 11.64
C GLU A 142 19.91 -21.08 10.79
N PHE A 143 19.10 -20.05 10.55
CA PHE A 143 17.92 -20.14 9.70
C PHE A 143 17.93 -19.01 8.68
N ASP A 144 17.65 -19.33 7.42
CA ASP A 144 17.35 -18.30 6.42
C ASP A 144 15.96 -17.70 6.71
N GLY A 145 15.76 -16.44 6.38
CA GLY A 145 14.50 -15.75 6.66
C GLY A 145 14.44 -14.34 6.09
N GLU A 146 13.40 -13.63 6.47
CA GLU A 146 13.18 -12.23 6.11
C GLU A 146 12.79 -11.40 7.34
N ILE A 147 13.22 -10.15 7.37
CA ILE A 147 12.81 -9.20 8.42
C ILE A 147 11.36 -8.77 8.18
N ILE A 148 10.50 -8.91 9.19
CA ILE A 148 9.10 -8.46 9.14
C ILE A 148 8.99 -7.04 9.68
N CYS A 149 9.56 -6.80 10.86
CA CYS A 149 9.55 -5.49 11.51
C CYS A 149 10.76 -5.31 12.44
N PHE A 150 11.04 -4.06 12.76
CA PHE A 150 12.06 -3.66 13.73
C PHE A 150 11.41 -2.87 14.88
N SER A 151 12.09 -2.84 16.01
CA SER A 151 11.81 -1.98 17.14
C SER A 151 13.13 -1.46 17.71
N ARG A 152 13.13 -0.20 18.18
CA ARG A 152 14.25 0.37 18.92
C ARG A 152 13.93 0.28 20.40
N THR A 153 14.75 -0.44 21.14
CA THR A 153 14.67 -0.50 22.59
C THR A 153 15.86 0.23 23.19
N ARG A 154 15.70 0.90 24.33
CA ARG A 154 16.84 1.40 25.10
C ARG A 154 17.19 0.39 26.17
N ASN A 155 18.47 0.07 26.30
CA ASN A 155 18.95 -0.70 27.45
C ASN A 155 19.02 0.19 28.71
N ASP A 156 19.33 -0.42 29.86
CA ASP A 156 19.44 0.29 31.14
C ASP A 156 20.49 1.41 31.14
N LYS A 157 21.42 1.40 30.17
CA LYS A 157 22.45 2.43 29.96
C LYS A 157 21.99 3.54 29.01
N GLY A 158 20.74 3.51 28.56
CA GLY A 158 20.20 4.45 27.57
C GLY A 158 20.71 4.23 26.15
N GLN A 159 21.50 3.18 25.89
CA GLN A 159 21.97 2.86 24.55
C GLN A 159 20.84 2.23 23.75
N ILE A 160 20.76 2.60 22.48
CA ILE A 160 19.73 2.14 21.57
C ILE A 160 20.15 0.77 21.02
N ASN A 161 19.29 -0.22 21.21
CA ASN A 161 19.39 -1.55 20.63
C ASN A 161 18.31 -1.72 19.57
N HIS A 162 18.69 -2.33 18.45
CA HIS A 162 17.74 -2.74 17.42
C HIS A 162 17.32 -4.18 17.64
N VAL A 163 16.01 -4.37 17.82
CA VAL A 163 15.39 -5.68 18.02
C VAL A 163 14.44 -5.95 16.86
N TYR A 164 14.52 -7.14 16.30
CA TYR A 164 13.81 -7.50 15.08
C TYR A 164 12.80 -8.62 15.33
N SER A 165 11.77 -8.63 14.49
CA SER A 165 10.92 -9.80 14.26
C SER A 165 11.19 -10.32 12.86
N GLY A 166 11.55 -11.59 12.74
CA GLY A 166 11.88 -12.24 11.49
C GLY A 166 10.95 -13.41 11.18
N LEU A 167 10.68 -13.64 9.91
CA LEU A 167 10.06 -14.85 9.38
C LEU A 167 11.16 -15.83 9.01
N LEU A 168 11.32 -16.91 9.77
CA LEU A 168 12.35 -17.92 9.59
C LEU A 168 11.83 -19.11 8.78
N PHE A 169 12.63 -19.59 7.83
CA PHE A 169 12.40 -20.77 6.99
C PHE A 169 13.05 -22.00 7.63
N ILE A 170 12.25 -22.87 8.28
CA ILE A 170 12.78 -24.04 9.00
C ILE A 170 12.80 -25.28 8.09
N GLU A 171 11.71 -25.53 7.37
CA GLU A 171 11.52 -26.66 6.45
C GLU A 171 10.69 -26.20 5.25
N LYS A 172 10.60 -27.02 4.18
CA LYS A 172 9.97 -26.67 2.89
C LYS A 172 8.61 -25.94 2.97
N ASN A 173 7.79 -26.21 4.00
CA ASN A 173 6.48 -25.58 4.22
C ASN A 173 6.26 -25.08 5.67
N LYS A 174 7.33 -24.93 6.46
CA LYS A 174 7.19 -24.46 7.85
C LYS A 174 7.90 -23.13 8.03
N LEU A 175 7.08 -22.12 8.31
CA LEU A 175 7.50 -20.78 8.67
C LEU A 175 7.40 -20.63 10.17
N LYS A 176 8.39 -19.96 10.77
CA LYS A 176 8.36 -19.57 12.18
C LYS A 176 8.59 -18.08 12.29
N VAL A 177 7.65 -17.38 12.91
CA VAL A 177 7.89 -16.00 13.32
C VAL A 177 8.69 -16.01 14.62
N GLN A 178 9.85 -15.36 14.61
CA GLN A 178 10.71 -15.21 15.78
C GLN A 178 10.83 -13.73 16.11
N HIS A 179 10.46 -13.39 17.34
CA HIS A 179 10.63 -12.05 17.89
C HIS A 179 11.91 -11.97 18.75
N GLY A 180 12.37 -10.76 19.02
CA GLY A 180 13.49 -10.54 19.93
C GLY A 180 14.86 -10.77 19.31
N ILE A 181 14.96 -10.88 17.97
CA ILE A 181 16.22 -11.14 17.28
C ILE A 181 17.10 -9.88 17.39
N GLN A 182 18.32 -10.03 17.91
CA GLN A 182 19.27 -8.93 18.05
C GLN A 182 20.03 -8.71 16.74
N SER A 183 20.52 -7.49 16.50
CA SER A 183 21.27 -7.16 15.28
C SER A 183 22.48 -8.08 15.04
N ASN A 184 23.21 -8.44 16.10
CA ASN A 184 24.37 -9.34 16.03
C ASN A 184 24.03 -10.81 15.71
N GLN A 185 22.74 -11.18 15.74
CA GLN A 185 22.27 -12.51 15.33
C GLN A 185 21.92 -12.55 13.84
N ILE A 186 21.91 -11.40 13.15
CA ILE A 186 21.43 -11.26 11.78
C ILE A 186 22.62 -11.04 10.85
N THR A 187 22.74 -11.89 9.84
CA THR A 187 23.68 -11.70 8.72
C THR A 187 22.88 -11.52 7.44
N TYR A 188 23.17 -10.49 6.65
CA TYR A 188 22.50 -10.31 5.37
C TYR A 188 22.80 -11.46 4.41
N ARG A 189 21.75 -11.97 3.74
CA ARG A 189 21.88 -12.99 2.71
C ARG A 189 21.74 -12.30 1.36
N HIS A 190 22.85 -12.16 0.64
CA HIS A 190 22.79 -11.68 -0.73
C HIS A 190 21.93 -12.64 -1.55
N ASN A 191 20.90 -12.15 -2.23
CA ASN A 191 20.04 -12.99 -3.07
C ASN A 191 20.87 -13.47 -4.27
N ILE A 192 21.43 -14.68 -4.16
CA ILE A 192 22.23 -15.35 -5.19
C ILE A 192 21.39 -15.66 -6.44
N ASP A 193 20.05 -15.54 -6.37
CA ASP A 193 19.15 -15.89 -7.48
C ASP A 193 19.29 -14.97 -8.71
N GLU A 194 19.86 -13.77 -8.59
CA GLU A 194 20.23 -12.98 -9.78
C GLU A 194 21.43 -13.56 -10.54
N GLN A 195 22.34 -14.30 -9.88
CA GLN A 195 23.48 -14.93 -10.57
C GLN A 195 23.10 -16.25 -11.26
N ARG A 196 22.11 -17.01 -10.75
CA ARG A 196 21.66 -18.25 -11.41
C ARG A 196 20.91 -18.03 -12.72
N THR A 197 20.31 -16.85 -12.91
CA THR A 197 19.61 -16.51 -14.17
C THR A 197 20.59 -16.34 -15.34
N LEU A 198 21.87 -16.04 -15.08
CA LEU A 198 22.90 -15.87 -16.11
C LEU A 198 23.58 -17.19 -16.55
N GLU A 199 23.47 -18.27 -15.76
CA GLU A 199 24.07 -19.57 -16.12
C GLU A 199 23.10 -20.50 -16.89
N ILE A 200 21.78 -20.28 -16.81
CA ILE A 200 20.79 -21.12 -17.52
C ILE A 200 20.70 -20.77 -19.02
N THR A 201 21.23 -19.61 -19.45
CA THR A 201 21.20 -19.19 -20.87
C THR A 201 22.32 -19.78 -21.74
N ALA A 202 23.13 -20.71 -21.22
CA ALA A 202 24.29 -21.27 -21.92
C ALA A 202 24.15 -22.76 -22.35
N ALA A 203 22.97 -23.38 -22.21
CA ALA A 203 22.75 -24.74 -22.69
C ALA A 203 21.83 -24.76 -23.94
N PRO A 204 22.28 -25.26 -25.11
CA PRO A 204 21.45 -25.36 -26.30
C PRO A 204 20.46 -26.52 -26.18
N VAL A 205 19.16 -26.21 -26.25
CA VAL A 205 18.08 -27.20 -26.25
C VAL A 205 17.86 -27.73 -27.67
N HIS A 206 18.13 -29.01 -27.87
CA HIS A 206 17.71 -29.77 -29.06
C HIS A 206 16.20 -30.03 -29.01
N ILE A 207 15.46 -29.52 -29.99
CA ILE A 207 14.02 -29.76 -30.14
C ILE A 207 13.81 -30.84 -31.20
N SER A 208 13.23 -31.98 -30.82
CA SER A 208 12.65 -32.95 -31.75
C SER A 208 11.12 -32.84 -31.68
N SER A 209 10.52 -32.53 -32.82
CA SER A 209 9.09 -32.51 -33.09
C SER A 209 8.56 -33.93 -33.27
N ASP A 210 7.39 -34.23 -32.70
CA ASP A 210 6.47 -35.20 -33.32
C ASP A 210 5.01 -34.82 -33.03
N GLN A 211 4.23 -34.82 -34.11
CA GLN A 211 2.80 -34.52 -34.21
C GLN A 211 1.98 -35.82 -34.10
N SER A 212 0.77 -35.73 -33.53
CA SER A 212 -0.35 -36.56 -34.01
C SER A 212 -1.71 -36.03 -33.56
N ASP A 213 -2.62 -35.99 -34.54
CA ASP A 213 -4.04 -35.63 -34.51
C ASP A 213 -4.95 -36.61 -33.74
N ALA A 214 -6.04 -36.08 -33.16
CA ALA A 214 -7.37 -36.73 -33.09
C ALA A 214 -8.42 -35.73 -32.55
N LYS A 215 -9.34 -35.22 -33.38
CA LYS A 215 -10.67 -35.74 -33.77
C LYS A 215 -11.77 -35.65 -32.68
N GLU A 216 -12.75 -34.82 -33.04
CA GLU A 216 -13.93 -34.34 -32.34
C GLU A 216 -15.09 -35.37 -32.36
N THR A 217 -15.87 -35.45 -31.27
CA THR A 217 -17.27 -35.94 -31.30
C THR A 217 -18.11 -35.32 -30.18
N LEU A 218 -19.20 -34.68 -30.60
CA LEU A 218 -20.33 -34.17 -29.80
C LEU A 218 -21.20 -35.32 -29.25
N SER A 219 -21.72 -35.15 -28.02
CA SER A 219 -23.01 -35.73 -27.63
C SER A 219 -23.71 -34.90 -26.56
N LYS A 220 -24.99 -34.61 -26.81
CA LYS A 220 -25.96 -33.92 -25.94
C LYS A 220 -26.41 -34.81 -24.78
N SER A 221 -26.64 -34.24 -23.59
CA SER A 221 -27.61 -34.78 -22.64
C SER A 221 -28.23 -33.68 -21.79
N SER A 222 -29.56 -33.68 -21.74
CA SER A 222 -30.46 -32.76 -21.05
C SER A 222 -30.95 -33.36 -19.73
N HIS A 223 -30.81 -32.65 -18.61
CA HIS A 223 -31.63 -32.73 -17.38
C HIS A 223 -31.54 -31.33 -16.73
N GLY A 224 -32.59 -30.62 -16.32
CA GLY A 224 -33.84 -31.04 -15.71
C GLY A 224 -33.74 -30.86 -14.19
N SER A 225 -33.78 -29.61 -13.69
CA SER A 225 -33.79 -29.35 -12.24
C SER A 225 -34.48 -28.02 -11.91
N THR A 226 -35.50 -28.15 -11.07
CA THR A 226 -36.48 -27.17 -10.60
C THR A 226 -35.88 -26.34 -9.46
N GLN A 227 -35.90 -25.00 -9.58
CA GLN A 227 -35.68 -24.10 -8.44
C GLN A 227 -36.90 -23.20 -8.23
N GLY A 228 -37.55 -23.35 -7.08
CA GLY A 228 -38.54 -22.43 -6.55
C GLY A 228 -37.85 -21.15 -6.05
N SER A 229 -38.13 -20.03 -6.71
CA SER A 229 -37.67 -18.70 -6.32
C SER A 229 -38.81 -17.96 -5.62
N LEU A 230 -38.62 -17.66 -4.33
CA LEU A 230 -39.46 -16.73 -3.56
C LEU A 230 -39.20 -15.30 -4.06
N LYS A 231 -40.15 -14.77 -4.84
CA LYS A 231 -40.20 -13.37 -5.28
C LYS A 231 -40.52 -12.46 -4.10
N TRP A 232 -39.63 -11.53 -3.81
CA TRP A 232 -39.90 -10.36 -2.99
C TRP A 232 -40.22 -9.19 -3.92
N THR A 233 -41.39 -8.58 -3.77
CA THR A 233 -41.84 -7.40 -4.55
C THR A 233 -41.69 -6.13 -3.70
N PRO A 234 -40.97 -5.10 -4.17
CA PRO A 234 -40.95 -3.80 -3.50
C PRO A 234 -42.25 -3.02 -3.76
N PRO A 235 -42.65 -2.12 -2.84
CA PRO A 235 -43.90 -1.37 -2.97
C PRO A 235 -43.83 -0.33 -4.09
N SER A 236 -44.91 -0.29 -4.88
CA SER A 236 -45.15 0.64 -5.98
C SER A 236 -45.10 2.11 -5.51
N PRO A 237 -44.38 3.01 -6.22
CA PRO A 237 -44.45 4.43 -5.94
C PRO A 237 -45.78 5.01 -6.46
N SER A 238 -46.46 5.73 -5.58
CA SER A 238 -47.69 6.43 -5.89
C SER A 238 -47.46 7.48 -6.97
N LYS A 239 -48.31 7.42 -8.00
CA LYS A 239 -48.37 8.39 -9.09
C LYS A 239 -48.60 9.80 -8.54
N ARG A 240 -47.61 10.67 -8.59
CA ARG A 240 -47.81 12.13 -8.55
C ARG A 240 -47.54 12.70 -9.94
N LYS A 241 -48.48 13.54 -10.36
CA LYS A 241 -48.59 14.18 -11.66
C LYS A 241 -47.31 14.94 -12.02
N ALA A 242 -46.81 14.68 -13.22
CA ALA A 242 -45.82 15.51 -13.88
C ALA A 242 -46.43 16.89 -14.14
N GLN A 243 -45.75 17.93 -13.66
CA GLN A 243 -45.94 19.29 -14.13
C GLN A 243 -44.58 19.77 -14.61
N CYS A 244 -44.50 20.02 -15.92
CA CYS A 244 -43.31 20.47 -16.62
C CYS A 244 -42.82 21.80 -16.03
N ILE A 245 -41.57 21.81 -15.56
CA ILE A 245 -40.72 23.00 -15.54
C ILE A 245 -39.40 22.54 -16.16
N SER A 246 -39.28 22.73 -17.47
CA SER A 246 -38.00 22.68 -18.16
C SER A 246 -37.22 23.96 -17.86
N ASP A 247 -35.90 23.86 -17.91
CA ASP A 247 -34.97 24.99 -18.10
C ASP A 247 -34.72 25.94 -16.92
N THR A 248 -34.11 25.46 -15.82
CA THR A 248 -33.33 26.36 -14.92
C THR A 248 -32.26 25.65 -14.08
N ALA A 249 -31.28 24.98 -14.70
CA ALA A 249 -30.11 24.46 -13.95
C ALA A 249 -28.77 24.53 -14.72
N TRP A 250 -28.67 25.35 -15.77
CA TRP A 250 -27.44 25.46 -16.57
C TRP A 250 -26.92 26.91 -16.72
N GLN A 251 -27.28 27.80 -15.80
CA GLN A 251 -27.06 29.25 -15.98
C GLN A 251 -26.58 29.99 -14.71
N MET A 252 -25.67 29.41 -13.93
CA MET A 252 -25.01 30.11 -12.80
C MET A 252 -23.47 29.91 -12.73
N SER A 253 -22.78 29.93 -13.87
CA SER A 253 -21.31 30.03 -13.87
C SER A 253 -20.73 30.86 -15.03
N GLN A 254 -21.47 31.85 -15.52
CA GLN A 254 -20.93 32.84 -16.46
C GLN A 254 -21.43 34.25 -16.13
N THR A 255 -20.79 34.90 -15.16
CA THR A 255 -20.80 36.37 -15.06
C THR A 255 -19.68 36.83 -14.13
N LEU A 256 -18.48 37.06 -14.70
CA LEU A 256 -17.50 38.08 -14.33
C LEU A 256 -16.21 37.81 -15.11
N GLU A 257 -15.99 38.58 -16.19
CA GLU A 257 -14.69 39.18 -16.54
C GLU A 257 -14.78 39.79 -17.96
N HIS A 258 -15.13 41.08 -18.01
CA HIS A 258 -14.72 41.98 -19.09
C HIS A 258 -13.91 43.10 -18.46
N ALA A 259 -12.60 42.90 -18.37
CA ALA A 259 -11.62 43.96 -18.22
C ALA A 259 -10.35 43.54 -18.99
N GLY A 260 -10.04 44.29 -20.05
CA GLY A 260 -8.92 44.02 -20.93
C GLY A 260 -7.59 44.04 -20.19
N THR A 261 -6.82 42.96 -20.32
CA THR A 261 -5.41 42.89 -19.92
C THR A 261 -4.57 42.30 -21.06
N PRO A 262 -3.28 42.65 -21.14
CA PRO A 262 -2.49 42.51 -22.36
C PRO A 262 -2.16 41.05 -22.67
N LYS A 263 -2.09 40.73 -23.97
CA LYS A 263 -1.80 39.42 -24.57
C LYS A 263 -0.58 38.75 -23.93
N LYS A 264 -0.80 37.92 -22.89
CA LYS A 264 0.19 36.97 -22.39
C LYS A 264 0.29 35.79 -23.36
N LYS A 265 1.52 35.35 -23.64
CA LYS A 265 1.82 34.15 -24.45
C LYS A 265 0.96 32.97 -24.00
N PRO A 266 0.48 32.12 -24.92
CA PRO A 266 -0.38 30.98 -24.59
C PRO A 266 0.33 30.09 -23.57
N ARG A 267 -0.19 30.05 -22.33
CA ARG A 267 0.26 29.09 -21.31
C ARG A 267 0.08 27.69 -21.90
N LYS A 268 1.10 26.84 -21.79
CA LYS A 268 0.98 25.39 -22.05
C LYS A 268 -0.34 24.93 -21.44
N GLY A 269 -1.23 24.38 -22.26
CA GLY A 269 -2.59 24.03 -21.84
C GLY A 269 -2.51 23.15 -20.59
N SER A 270 -3.16 23.56 -19.51
CA SER A 270 -3.18 22.81 -18.25
C SER A 270 -3.82 21.46 -18.50
N GLU A 271 -3.06 20.38 -18.35
CA GLU A 271 -3.58 19.01 -18.46
C GLU A 271 -4.59 18.75 -17.35
N LEU A 272 -5.68 18.03 -17.67
CA LEU A 272 -6.65 17.56 -16.68
C LEU A 272 -6.42 16.07 -16.44
N SER A 273 -5.88 15.73 -15.27
CA SER A 273 -5.67 14.38 -14.77
C SER A 273 -6.62 13.99 -13.63
N LEU A 274 -6.97 12.71 -13.59
CA LEU A 274 -7.62 12.03 -12.46
C LEU A 274 -6.87 10.72 -12.19
N HIS A 275 -6.50 10.49 -10.93
CA HIS A 275 -5.88 9.28 -10.43
C HIS A 275 -6.86 8.61 -9.46
N LEU A 276 -7.25 7.37 -9.74
CA LEU A 276 -8.09 6.55 -8.89
C LEU A 276 -7.22 5.47 -8.25
N THR A 277 -7.22 5.39 -6.92
CA THR A 277 -6.53 4.33 -6.20
C THR A 277 -7.55 3.25 -5.82
N VAL A 278 -7.38 2.05 -6.36
CA VAL A 278 -8.19 0.89 -6.05
C VAL A 278 -7.65 0.23 -4.77
N PRO A 279 -8.49 0.01 -3.76
CA PRO A 279 -8.04 -0.55 -2.48
C PRO A 279 -7.68 -2.03 -2.59
N PHE A 280 -6.70 -2.48 -1.80
CA PHE A 280 -6.17 -3.84 -1.84
C PHE A 280 -7.21 -4.92 -1.51
N TRP A 281 -8.18 -4.63 -0.63
CA TRP A 281 -9.20 -5.61 -0.24
C TRP A 281 -10.01 -6.10 -1.46
N LEU A 282 -10.16 -5.25 -2.49
CA LEU A 282 -10.79 -5.64 -3.74
C LEU A 282 -9.98 -6.69 -4.52
N MET A 283 -8.65 -6.65 -4.43
CA MET A 283 -7.79 -7.61 -5.12
C MET A 283 -7.96 -9.02 -4.53
N LYS A 284 -8.12 -9.13 -3.21
CA LYS A 284 -8.39 -10.41 -2.54
C LYS A 284 -9.73 -11.05 -2.97
N ALA A 285 -10.70 -10.24 -3.40
CA ALA A 285 -11.99 -10.75 -3.87
C ALA A 285 -11.87 -11.56 -5.17
N GLY A 286 -10.95 -11.16 -6.06
CA GLY A 286 -10.73 -11.84 -7.33
C GLY A 286 -10.22 -13.26 -7.16
N ASP A 287 -9.33 -13.48 -6.19
CA ASP A 287 -8.72 -14.80 -5.92
C ASP A 287 -9.77 -15.84 -5.48
N ASN A 288 -10.82 -15.42 -4.76
CA ASN A 288 -11.88 -16.31 -4.28
C ASN A 288 -12.87 -16.73 -5.39
N LEU A 289 -13.12 -15.88 -6.38
CA LEU A 289 -14.08 -16.15 -7.48
C LEU A 289 -13.53 -17.09 -8.56
N ILE A 290 -12.20 -17.23 -8.65
CA ILE A 290 -11.54 -18.06 -9.67
C ILE A 290 -11.45 -19.52 -9.21
N GLY A 291 -11.41 -19.76 -7.89
CA GLY A 291 -11.39 -21.11 -7.33
C GLY A 291 -12.60 -21.97 -7.71
N GLU A 292 -13.78 -21.36 -7.90
CA GLU A 292 -15.02 -22.11 -8.16
C GLU A 292 -15.26 -22.42 -9.65
N ASN A 293 -14.77 -21.59 -10.60
CA ASN A 293 -15.02 -21.78 -12.02
C ASN A 293 -13.94 -22.60 -12.77
N CYS A 294 -12.76 -22.82 -12.18
CA CYS A 294 -11.68 -23.63 -12.78
C CYS A 294 -11.80 -25.15 -12.51
N LEU A 295 -12.90 -25.62 -11.92
CA LEU A 295 -13.09 -27.05 -11.62
C LEU A 295 -13.56 -27.89 -12.82
N ASN A 296 -14.13 -27.28 -13.87
CA ASN A 296 -14.70 -28.04 -15.00
C ASN A 296 -13.69 -28.38 -16.13
N THR A 297 -12.50 -27.78 -16.15
CA THR A 297 -11.44 -28.07 -17.14
C THR A 297 -10.40 -29.09 -16.65
N LYS A 298 -10.45 -29.52 -15.38
CA LYS A 298 -9.48 -30.46 -14.78
C LYS A 298 -9.62 -31.90 -15.29
N SER A 299 -10.76 -32.30 -15.84
CA SER A 299 -11.03 -33.68 -16.28
C SER A 299 -10.22 -34.11 -17.51
N ALA A 300 -9.97 -33.20 -18.46
CA ALA A 300 -9.29 -33.54 -19.72
C ALA A 300 -7.75 -33.62 -19.61
N PHE A 301 -7.16 -33.02 -18.58
CA PHE A 301 -5.70 -32.94 -18.42
C PHE A 301 -5.08 -34.11 -17.63
N PHE A 302 -5.87 -34.78 -16.78
CA PHE A 302 -5.39 -35.89 -15.94
C PHE A 302 -5.10 -37.17 -16.75
N THR A 303 -5.72 -37.34 -17.92
CA THR A 303 -5.61 -38.57 -18.72
C THR A 303 -4.28 -38.67 -19.48
N THR A 304 -3.58 -37.56 -19.73
CA THR A 304 -2.34 -37.53 -20.52
C THR A 304 -1.07 -37.61 -19.67
N CYS A 305 -1.11 -37.20 -18.39
CA CYS A 305 0.06 -37.20 -17.51
C CYS A 305 0.41 -38.56 -16.88
N ALA A 306 -0.42 -39.59 -17.03
CA ALA A 306 -0.19 -40.90 -16.42
C ALA A 306 0.93 -41.75 -17.09
N ARG A 307 1.58 -41.26 -18.16
CA ARG A 307 2.59 -42.03 -18.93
C ARG A 307 4.04 -41.59 -18.78
N THR A 308 4.34 -40.52 -18.06
CA THR A 308 5.71 -40.07 -17.82
C THR A 308 5.84 -39.72 -16.35
N ASN A 309 6.69 -40.44 -15.61
CA ASN A 309 6.93 -40.26 -14.17
C ASN A 309 7.62 -38.89 -13.87
N LEU A 310 6.89 -37.80 -14.07
CA LEU A 310 7.23 -36.43 -13.68
C LEU A 310 6.05 -35.88 -12.88
N MET A 311 6.30 -35.43 -11.65
CA MET A 311 5.25 -34.94 -10.75
C MET A 311 4.76 -33.55 -11.16
N PRO A 312 3.43 -33.30 -11.28
CA PRO A 312 2.91 -32.15 -12.02
C PRO A 312 2.42 -30.97 -11.15
N CYS A 313 2.73 -30.91 -9.85
CA CYS A 313 2.00 -30.01 -8.94
C CYS A 313 2.64 -28.62 -8.74
N ASP A 314 3.95 -28.46 -8.86
CA ASP A 314 4.62 -27.15 -8.70
C ASP A 314 4.59 -26.31 -9.98
N LEU A 315 4.62 -26.98 -11.14
CA LEU A 315 4.42 -26.32 -12.43
C LEU A 315 2.96 -25.86 -12.58
N LEU A 316 1.96 -26.58 -12.04
CA LEU A 316 0.56 -26.18 -12.15
C LEU A 316 0.23 -24.97 -11.27
N SER A 317 0.79 -24.84 -10.06
CA SER A 317 0.56 -23.67 -9.19
C SER A 317 1.33 -22.45 -9.71
N TYR A 318 2.56 -22.64 -10.18
CA TYR A 318 3.34 -21.57 -10.79
C TYR A 318 2.75 -21.14 -12.15
N LEU A 319 2.36 -22.08 -13.01
CA LEU A 319 1.67 -21.80 -14.27
C LEU A 319 0.25 -21.30 -14.05
N THR A 320 -0.50 -21.68 -13.01
CA THR A 320 -1.81 -21.04 -12.73
C THR A 320 -1.63 -19.64 -12.19
N THR A 321 -0.58 -19.35 -11.42
CA THR A 321 -0.27 -17.98 -10.96
C THR A 321 0.29 -17.11 -12.08
N LEU A 322 1.08 -17.68 -13.00
CA LEU A 322 1.59 -17.03 -14.21
C LEU A 322 0.52 -16.89 -15.29
N HIS A 323 -0.26 -17.93 -15.62
CA HIS A 323 -1.43 -17.82 -16.50
C HIS A 323 -2.50 -16.92 -15.90
N SER A 324 -2.72 -16.93 -14.58
CA SER A 324 -3.59 -15.97 -13.91
C SER A 324 -3.02 -14.57 -14.13
N ARG A 325 -1.74 -14.31 -13.87
CA ARG A 325 -1.12 -13.01 -14.16
C ARG A 325 -1.17 -12.61 -15.64
N GLU A 326 -0.91 -13.51 -16.58
CA GLU A 326 -0.92 -13.26 -18.03
C GLU A 326 -2.34 -13.08 -18.57
N MET A 327 -3.28 -13.98 -18.25
CA MET A 327 -4.71 -13.80 -18.57
C MET A 327 -5.30 -12.55 -17.91
N HIS A 328 -4.89 -12.22 -16.68
CA HIS A 328 -5.30 -10.98 -16.03
C HIS A 328 -4.69 -9.78 -16.73
N THR A 329 -3.46 -9.87 -17.22
CA THR A 329 -2.82 -8.78 -17.97
C THR A 329 -3.53 -8.54 -19.30
N ASP A 330 -3.89 -9.60 -20.02
CA ASP A 330 -4.63 -9.47 -21.29
C ASP A 330 -6.06 -8.97 -21.10
N LEU A 331 -6.80 -9.52 -20.13
CA LEU A 331 -8.16 -9.04 -19.83
C LEU A 331 -8.17 -7.59 -19.33
N VAL A 332 -7.17 -7.20 -18.52
CA VAL A 332 -6.98 -5.82 -18.06
C VAL A 332 -6.57 -4.92 -19.23
N ASN A 333 -5.70 -5.39 -20.13
CA ASN A 333 -5.30 -4.64 -21.33
C ASN A 333 -6.45 -4.48 -22.33
N ASP A 334 -7.30 -5.49 -22.50
CA ASP A 334 -8.49 -5.42 -23.35
C ASP A 334 -9.52 -4.45 -22.79
N SER A 335 -9.79 -4.57 -21.49
CA SER A 335 -10.67 -3.63 -20.76
C SER A 335 -10.12 -2.21 -20.83
N ARG A 336 -8.81 -2.04 -20.65
CA ARG A 336 -8.12 -0.75 -20.80
C ARG A 336 -8.32 -0.19 -22.21
N ARG A 337 -8.00 -0.96 -23.26
CA ARG A 337 -8.13 -0.54 -24.67
C ARG A 337 -9.58 -0.19 -25.02
N ASP A 338 -10.57 -0.91 -24.49
CA ASP A 338 -11.98 -0.57 -24.68
C ASP A 338 -12.35 0.78 -24.01
N ILE A 339 -11.88 1.03 -22.78
CA ILE A 339 -12.13 2.31 -22.10
C ILE A 339 -11.38 3.45 -22.78
N GLU A 340 -10.12 3.26 -23.20
CA GLU A 340 -9.34 4.25 -23.95
C GLU A 340 -10.07 4.66 -25.23
N ARG A 341 -10.61 3.69 -25.99
CA ARG A 341 -11.43 3.96 -27.19
C ARG A 341 -12.71 4.74 -26.86
N LYS A 342 -13.40 4.39 -25.77
CA LYS A 342 -14.67 5.05 -25.37
C LYS A 342 -14.47 6.48 -24.87
N VAL A 343 -13.34 6.78 -24.24
CA VAL A 343 -13.06 8.10 -23.65
C VAL A 343 -12.14 8.95 -24.54
N ASN A 344 -11.47 8.33 -25.51
CA ASN A 344 -10.46 8.98 -26.36
C ASN A 344 -9.36 9.67 -25.52
N CYS A 345 -8.87 8.98 -24.49
CA CYS A 345 -7.80 9.45 -23.62
C CYS A 345 -6.91 8.28 -23.22
N PRO A 346 -5.58 8.47 -23.12
CA PRO A 346 -4.67 7.44 -22.65
C PRO A 346 -4.95 7.12 -21.18
N ILE A 347 -4.95 5.82 -20.85
CA ILE A 347 -5.09 5.33 -19.48
C ILE A 347 -3.76 4.73 -19.06
N ASN A 348 -3.27 5.10 -17.88
CA ASN A 348 -2.07 4.52 -17.30
C ASN A 348 -2.44 3.79 -16.00
N ILE A 349 -2.19 2.48 -15.98
CA ILE A 349 -2.41 1.61 -14.82
C ILE A 349 -1.05 1.31 -14.21
N ARG A 350 -0.85 1.71 -12.95
CA ARG A 350 0.36 1.42 -12.19
C ARG A 350 0.02 0.52 -11.01
N MET A 351 0.71 -0.61 -10.91
CA MET A 351 0.60 -1.50 -9.76
C MET A 351 1.58 -1.04 -8.67
N ARG A 352 1.11 -1.02 -7.42
CA ARG A 352 1.91 -0.83 -6.21
C ARG A 352 1.71 -2.04 -5.29
N PRO A 353 2.62 -2.31 -4.34
CA PRO A 353 2.53 -3.48 -3.46
C PRO A 353 1.16 -3.68 -2.81
N ASN A 354 0.48 -2.58 -2.44
CA ASN A 354 -0.81 -2.60 -1.73
C ASN A 354 -1.92 -1.79 -2.42
N SER A 355 -1.77 -1.43 -3.70
CA SER A 355 -2.82 -0.69 -4.42
C SER A 355 -2.62 -0.69 -5.93
N VAL A 356 -3.70 -0.46 -6.67
CA VAL A 356 -3.63 -0.21 -8.12
C VAL A 356 -4.03 1.23 -8.38
N ILE A 357 -3.17 2.00 -9.04
CA ILE A 357 -3.43 3.37 -9.43
C ILE A 357 -3.82 3.39 -10.90
N ILE A 358 -5.05 3.79 -11.18
CA ILE A 358 -5.58 3.98 -12.53
C ILE A 358 -5.63 5.48 -12.80
N SER A 359 -4.89 5.95 -13.79
CA SER A 359 -4.79 7.36 -14.12
C SER A 359 -5.24 7.64 -15.55
N ILE A 360 -5.93 8.75 -15.73
CA ILE A 360 -6.30 9.29 -17.03
C ILE A 360 -5.74 10.71 -17.15
N THR A 361 -5.22 11.05 -18.32
CA THR A 361 -4.82 12.41 -18.67
C THR A 361 -5.54 12.83 -19.94
N SER A 362 -6.41 13.84 -19.86
CA SER A 362 -7.07 14.39 -21.04
C SER A 362 -6.25 15.53 -21.63
N THR A 363 -5.80 15.33 -22.88
CA THR A 363 -4.97 16.30 -23.64
C THR A 363 -5.81 17.26 -24.49
N SER A 364 -7.15 17.20 -24.41
CA SER A 364 -8.02 18.12 -25.15
C SER A 364 -7.72 19.57 -24.75
N LYS A 365 -7.77 20.46 -25.75
CA LYS A 365 -7.62 21.92 -25.52
C LYS A 365 -8.89 22.53 -24.92
N ASP A 366 -10.03 21.90 -25.13
CA ASP A 366 -11.32 22.35 -24.62
C ASP A 366 -11.57 21.81 -23.20
N GLN A 367 -11.73 22.72 -22.25
CA GLN A 367 -11.97 22.41 -20.83
C GLN A 367 -13.26 21.61 -20.60
N SER A 368 -14.32 21.88 -21.37
CA SER A 368 -15.60 21.17 -21.27
C SER A 368 -15.41 19.71 -21.68
N ILE A 369 -14.77 19.49 -22.84
CA ILE A 369 -14.47 18.14 -23.35
C ILE A 369 -13.55 17.38 -22.39
N ARG A 370 -12.50 18.05 -21.85
CA ARG A 370 -11.62 17.43 -20.83
C ARG A 370 -12.41 16.94 -19.62
N THR A 371 -13.28 17.80 -19.09
CA THR A 371 -14.09 17.48 -17.91
C THR A 371 -15.05 16.33 -18.21
N GLN A 372 -15.71 16.36 -19.37
CA GLN A 372 -16.62 15.30 -19.81
C GLN A 372 -15.89 13.96 -19.96
N ASN A 373 -14.68 13.96 -20.53
CA ASN A 373 -13.85 12.76 -20.69
C ASN A 373 -13.47 12.16 -19.33
N VAL A 374 -13.03 12.98 -18.38
CA VAL A 374 -12.68 12.51 -17.03
C VAL A 374 -13.91 11.96 -16.29
N VAL A 375 -15.07 12.62 -16.39
CA VAL A 375 -16.33 12.13 -15.80
C VAL A 375 -16.75 10.81 -16.44
N ARG A 376 -16.67 10.70 -17.76
CA ARG A 376 -17.02 9.48 -18.49
C ARG A 376 -16.09 8.32 -18.13
N PHE A 377 -14.79 8.57 -18.04
CA PHE A 377 -13.81 7.60 -17.59
C PHE A 377 -14.11 7.10 -16.18
N LYS A 378 -14.35 8.02 -15.24
CA LYS A 378 -14.72 7.67 -13.85
C LYS A 378 -15.93 6.72 -13.83
N LYS A 379 -16.99 7.03 -14.59
CA LYS A 379 -18.19 6.18 -14.69
C LYS A 379 -17.88 4.79 -15.28
N LEU A 380 -17.05 4.72 -16.33
CA LEU A 380 -16.68 3.45 -16.95
C LEU A 380 -15.86 2.56 -16.02
N ILE A 381 -14.88 3.13 -15.32
CA ILE A 381 -14.06 2.40 -14.35
C ILE A 381 -14.91 1.93 -13.17
N GLN A 382 -15.78 2.79 -12.64
CA GLN A 382 -16.71 2.39 -11.58
C GLN A 382 -17.59 1.22 -12.01
N LYS A 383 -18.20 1.30 -13.20
CA LYS A 383 -19.02 0.20 -13.75
C LYS A 383 -18.23 -1.09 -13.92
N LEU A 384 -17.00 -0.99 -14.43
CA LEU A 384 -16.11 -2.14 -14.59
C LEU A 384 -15.81 -2.78 -13.22
N LEU A 385 -15.35 -2.00 -12.24
CA LEU A 385 -15.02 -2.52 -10.91
C LEU A 385 -16.25 -3.10 -10.19
N LEU A 386 -17.41 -2.46 -10.28
CA LEU A 386 -18.65 -3.00 -9.72
C LEU A 386 -19.08 -4.33 -10.37
N SER A 387 -18.84 -4.49 -11.67
CA SER A 387 -19.11 -5.76 -12.36
C SER A 387 -18.20 -6.91 -11.89
N PHE A 388 -17.02 -6.59 -11.36
CA PHE A 388 -16.11 -7.57 -10.76
C PHE A 388 -16.50 -7.94 -9.32
N VAL A 389 -16.91 -6.96 -8.51
CA VAL A 389 -17.25 -7.16 -7.09
C VAL A 389 -18.40 -8.16 -6.91
N LYS A 390 -19.43 -8.08 -7.77
CA LYS A 390 -20.65 -8.94 -7.73
C LYS A 390 -21.34 -9.05 -6.36
N ASP A 391 -20.98 -8.21 -5.40
CA ASP A 391 -21.54 -8.13 -4.07
C ASP A 391 -22.11 -6.72 -3.86
N GLU A 392 -23.44 -6.64 -3.80
CA GLU A 392 -24.17 -5.39 -3.58
C GLU A 392 -23.77 -4.75 -2.25
N LYS A 393 -23.37 -5.56 -1.26
CA LYS A 393 -23.04 -5.08 0.09
C LYS A 393 -21.69 -4.38 0.19
N SER A 394 -20.78 -4.55 -0.77
CA SER A 394 -19.49 -3.86 -0.82
C SER A 394 -19.44 -2.75 -1.88
N THR A 395 -20.49 -2.60 -2.69
CA THR A 395 -20.63 -1.56 -3.70
C THR A 395 -20.46 -0.15 -3.10
N GLY A 396 -21.11 0.10 -1.96
CA GLY A 396 -21.02 1.40 -1.30
C GLY A 396 -19.61 1.73 -0.78
N ARG A 397 -18.93 0.74 -0.19
CA ARG A 397 -17.53 0.86 0.25
C ARG A 397 -16.61 1.17 -0.92
N LEU A 398 -16.75 0.42 -2.01
CA LEU A 398 -15.94 0.64 -3.22
C LEU A 398 -16.11 2.07 -3.76
N LEU A 399 -17.34 2.54 -3.89
CA LEU A 399 -17.62 3.90 -4.39
C LEU A 399 -17.06 4.99 -3.47
N PHE A 400 -17.15 4.80 -2.16
CA PHE A 400 -16.55 5.68 -1.16
C PHE A 400 -15.03 5.69 -1.27
N ASP A 401 -14.38 4.52 -1.25
CA ASP A 401 -12.91 4.38 -1.32
C ASP A 401 -12.36 4.98 -2.62
N LEU A 402 -13.03 4.77 -3.76
CA LEU A 402 -12.65 5.38 -5.04
C LEU A 402 -12.74 6.91 -5.01
N ALA A 403 -13.75 7.48 -4.35
CA ALA A 403 -13.88 8.94 -4.22
C ALA A 403 -12.88 9.52 -3.22
N LYS A 404 -12.70 8.86 -2.07
CA LYS A 404 -11.78 9.28 -1.01
C LYS A 404 -10.33 9.30 -1.47
N ASN A 405 -9.92 8.29 -2.24
CA ASN A 405 -8.54 8.16 -2.72
C ASN A 405 -8.33 8.71 -4.14
N ALA A 406 -9.33 9.41 -4.69
CA ALA A 406 -9.16 10.10 -5.95
C ALA A 406 -8.23 11.31 -5.76
N SER A 407 -7.30 11.48 -6.68
CA SER A 407 -6.39 12.62 -6.69
C SER A 407 -6.16 13.13 -8.11
N GLY A 408 -5.45 14.24 -8.25
CA GLY A 408 -5.18 14.89 -9.53
C GLY A 408 -5.80 16.28 -9.63
N SER A 409 -5.75 16.83 -10.83
CA SER A 409 -6.31 18.17 -11.12
C SER A 409 -7.85 18.20 -11.17
N TYR A 410 -8.50 17.06 -11.41
CA TYR A 410 -9.96 16.93 -11.30
C TYR A 410 -10.37 16.90 -9.82
N LYS A 411 -11.02 17.96 -9.36
CA LYS A 411 -11.43 18.12 -7.96
C LYS A 411 -12.65 17.29 -7.65
N ILE A 412 -12.47 16.19 -6.91
CA ILE A 412 -13.57 15.58 -6.16
C ILE A 412 -13.85 16.47 -4.95
N GLN A 413 -15.11 16.62 -4.58
CA GLN A 413 -15.49 17.42 -3.42
C GLN A 413 -15.30 16.57 -2.16
N HIS A 414 -14.43 17.03 -1.27
CA HIS A 414 -14.20 16.47 0.05
C HIS A 414 -14.59 17.51 1.10
N ALA A 415 -15.21 17.05 2.17
CA ALA A 415 -15.45 17.87 3.34
C ALA A 415 -14.44 17.62 4.46
N LYS A 416 -14.41 18.54 5.43
CA LYS A 416 -13.47 18.50 6.55
C LYS A 416 -13.62 17.26 7.43
N ASN A 417 -14.82 16.69 7.51
CA ASN A 417 -15.11 15.45 8.24
C ASN A 417 -14.75 14.17 7.46
N GLY A 418 -14.14 14.30 6.27
CA GLY A 418 -13.81 13.17 5.42
C GLY A 418 -14.92 12.73 4.46
N ALA A 419 -16.09 13.37 4.50
CA ALA A 419 -17.20 13.02 3.61
C ALA A 419 -16.86 13.38 2.16
N VAL A 420 -17.28 12.52 1.24
CA VAL A 420 -16.98 12.66 -0.19
C VAL A 420 -18.26 12.76 -0.99
N LYS A 421 -18.25 13.59 -2.04
CA LYS A 421 -19.39 13.71 -2.95
C LYS A 421 -19.23 12.76 -4.13
N GLN A 422 -20.18 11.86 -4.28
CA GLN A 422 -20.12 10.75 -5.24
C GLN A 422 -21.50 10.39 -5.77
N GLN A 423 -21.56 9.69 -6.90
CA GLN A 423 -22.80 9.14 -7.46
C GLN A 423 -23.49 8.23 -6.43
N SER A 424 -24.80 8.40 -6.29
CA SER A 424 -25.62 7.62 -5.36
C SER A 424 -25.67 6.15 -5.79
N ILE A 425 -25.72 5.27 -4.79
CA ILE A 425 -25.87 3.83 -4.98
C ILE A 425 -27.31 3.51 -5.42
N VAL A 426 -28.27 4.28 -4.92
CA VAL A 426 -29.71 4.06 -5.15
C VAL A 426 -30.20 4.85 -6.36
N ASP A 427 -29.67 6.05 -6.55
CA ASP A 427 -30.06 6.95 -7.63
C ASP A 427 -28.88 7.10 -8.60
N GLN A 428 -29.00 6.51 -9.78
CA GLN A 428 -27.92 6.53 -10.77
C GLN A 428 -27.62 7.94 -11.28
N ASP A 429 -28.51 8.92 -11.12
CA ASP A 429 -28.27 10.28 -11.62
C ASP A 429 -27.96 11.30 -10.51
N GLY A 430 -28.26 10.95 -9.26
CA GLY A 430 -28.01 11.81 -8.09
C GLY A 430 -26.57 11.78 -7.59
N LEU A 431 -26.03 12.96 -7.25
CA LEU A 431 -24.81 13.08 -6.44
C LEU A 431 -25.19 13.21 -4.96
N VAL A 432 -24.61 12.37 -4.12
CA VAL A 432 -24.81 12.38 -2.67
C VAL A 432 -23.47 12.56 -1.96
N TRP A 433 -23.53 13.15 -0.78
CA TRP A 433 -22.46 13.05 0.20
C TRP A 433 -22.51 11.67 0.84
N MET A 434 -21.34 11.06 1.02
CA MET A 434 -21.20 9.78 1.69
C MET A 434 -20.03 9.81 2.67
N GLN A 435 -20.24 9.20 3.83
CA GLN A 435 -19.26 9.03 4.89
C GLN A 435 -19.29 7.58 5.36
N LEU A 436 -18.12 7.02 5.57
CA LEU A 436 -17.96 5.63 5.99
C LEU A 436 -17.45 5.58 7.43
N VAL A 437 -18.11 4.75 8.24
CA VAL A 437 -17.74 4.42 9.62
C VAL A 437 -17.39 2.94 9.67
N GLU A 438 -16.17 2.60 10.08
CA GLU A 438 -15.74 1.21 10.22
C GLU A 438 -16.27 0.60 11.52
N LEU A 439 -16.74 -0.64 11.45
CA LEU A 439 -17.20 -1.37 12.62
C LEU A 439 -16.06 -2.22 13.18
N PRO A 440 -15.83 -2.25 14.51
CA PRO A 440 -14.91 -3.17 15.15
C PRO A 440 -15.19 -4.63 14.74
N LEU A 441 -14.14 -5.41 14.46
CA LEU A 441 -14.22 -6.80 13.98
C LEU A 441 -14.95 -7.72 14.97
N GLU A 442 -14.91 -7.40 16.26
CA GLU A 442 -15.58 -8.15 17.33
C GLU A 442 -17.10 -8.03 17.21
N LEU A 443 -17.60 -6.92 16.68
CA LEU A 443 -19.03 -6.63 16.59
C LEU A 443 -19.71 -7.22 15.35
N SER A 444 -18.95 -7.68 14.35
CA SER A 444 -19.50 -8.19 13.08
C SER A 444 -19.80 -9.68 13.05
N LYS A 445 -19.20 -10.47 13.95
CA LYS A 445 -19.38 -11.93 13.95
C LYS A 445 -20.73 -12.37 14.53
N THR A 446 -21.35 -11.51 15.34
CA THR A 446 -22.65 -11.75 15.97
C THR A 446 -23.75 -11.13 15.13
N LYS A 447 -24.22 -11.87 14.10
CA LYS A 447 -25.24 -11.50 13.10
C LYS A 447 -26.61 -10.98 13.62
N LYS A 448 -26.76 -10.79 14.93
CA LYS A 448 -27.97 -10.28 15.61
C LYS A 448 -27.62 -9.41 16.82
N CYS A 449 -26.66 -8.49 16.68
CA CYS A 449 -26.37 -7.55 17.75
C CYS A 449 -27.42 -6.44 17.83
N ALA A 450 -27.85 -6.12 19.05
CA ALA A 450 -28.66 -4.94 19.38
C ALA A 450 -28.10 -3.65 18.72
N LEU A 451 -26.78 -3.61 18.49
CA LEU A 451 -26.08 -2.58 17.73
C LEU A 451 -26.74 -2.25 16.38
N HIS A 452 -27.11 -3.25 15.58
CA HIS A 452 -27.69 -2.99 14.25
C HIS A 452 -29.06 -2.32 14.37
N ALA A 453 -29.88 -2.78 15.31
CA ALA A 453 -31.17 -2.17 15.59
C ALA A 453 -31.03 -0.73 16.10
N ASP A 454 -29.97 -0.43 16.85
CA ASP A 454 -29.68 0.93 17.31
C ASP A 454 -29.17 1.83 16.18
N ILE A 455 -28.29 1.33 15.30
CA ILE A 455 -27.82 2.06 14.11
C ILE A 455 -28.99 2.35 13.17
N GLU A 456 -29.93 1.41 12.98
CA GLU A 456 -31.13 1.63 12.18
C GLU A 456 -32.01 2.76 12.72
N LYS A 457 -31.96 3.09 14.01
CA LYS A 457 -32.69 4.24 14.57
C LYS A 457 -32.10 5.59 14.15
N VAL A 458 -30.83 5.63 13.70
CA VAL A 458 -30.21 6.84 13.15
C VAL A 458 -30.74 7.16 11.75
N ARG A 459 -31.32 6.15 11.06
CA ARG A 459 -31.82 6.29 9.70
C ARG A 459 -32.97 7.29 9.64
N ASP A 460 -32.74 8.38 8.91
CA ASP A 460 -33.79 9.29 8.47
C ASP A 460 -34.06 9.11 6.97
N ARG A 461 -35.23 9.54 6.49
CA ARG A 461 -35.62 9.50 5.08
C ARG A 461 -34.61 10.21 4.18
N GLU A 462 -34.00 11.28 4.67
CA GLU A 462 -33.06 12.10 3.91
C GLU A 462 -31.59 11.68 4.05
N THR A 463 -31.29 10.89 5.09
CA THR A 463 -29.95 10.33 5.32
C THR A 463 -30.04 8.83 5.57
N PRO A 464 -30.19 8.04 4.50
CA PRO A 464 -30.12 6.59 4.63
C PRO A 464 -28.80 6.14 5.23
N VAL A 465 -28.90 5.13 6.09
CA VAL A 465 -27.78 4.42 6.70
C VAL A 465 -27.77 3.01 6.14
N PHE A 466 -26.63 2.58 5.60
CA PHE A 466 -26.44 1.25 5.04
C PHE A 466 -25.40 0.49 5.84
N ILE A 467 -25.76 -0.68 6.36
CA ILE A 467 -24.83 -1.57 7.06
C ILE A 467 -24.28 -2.59 6.05
N GLY A 468 -23.00 -2.47 5.74
CA GLY A 468 -22.29 -3.34 4.82
C GLY A 468 -21.63 -4.50 5.55
N GLU A 469 -22.15 -5.71 5.34
CA GLU A 469 -21.55 -6.96 5.79
C GLU A 469 -21.16 -7.82 4.57
N SER A 470 -19.91 -7.70 4.13
CA SER A 470 -19.39 -8.45 2.98
C SER A 470 -18.32 -9.44 3.43
N SER A 471 -18.11 -10.50 2.66
CA SER A 471 -16.91 -11.34 2.79
C SER A 471 -15.66 -10.68 2.19
N LEU A 472 -15.82 -9.60 1.42
CA LEU A 472 -14.74 -8.95 0.67
C LEU A 472 -14.07 -7.82 1.45
N CYS A 473 -14.78 -7.20 2.37
CA CYS A 473 -14.29 -6.06 3.14
C CYS A 473 -14.73 -6.14 4.60
N ASP A 474 -14.02 -5.41 5.46
CA ASP A 474 -14.38 -5.26 6.85
C ASP A 474 -15.80 -4.67 6.99
N PRO A 475 -16.53 -5.06 8.06
CA PRO A 475 -17.86 -4.56 8.34
C PRO A 475 -17.86 -3.03 8.46
N TYR A 476 -18.87 -2.39 7.89
CA TYR A 476 -18.93 -0.93 7.87
C TYR A 476 -20.36 -0.41 7.90
N VAL A 477 -20.50 0.86 8.26
CA VAL A 477 -21.72 1.65 8.10
C VAL A 477 -21.43 2.78 7.13
N LEU A 478 -22.24 2.87 6.07
CA LEU A 478 -22.20 3.96 5.12
C LEU A 478 -23.39 4.87 5.34
N VAL A 479 -23.10 6.11 5.73
CA VAL A 479 -24.08 7.18 5.87
C VAL A 479 -24.03 8.03 4.60
N TYR A 480 -25.15 8.21 3.93
CA TYR A 480 -25.19 9.04 2.72
C TYR A 480 -26.47 9.87 2.62
N GLY A 481 -26.40 10.98 1.88
CA GLY A 481 -27.52 11.92 1.73
C GLY A 481 -27.15 13.13 0.87
N TYR A 482 -28.15 13.95 0.53
CA TYR A 482 -27.92 15.14 -0.32
C TYR A 482 -27.33 16.33 0.44
N ASP A 483 -27.56 16.39 1.75
CA ASP A 483 -27.12 17.44 2.66
C ASP A 483 -25.94 16.94 3.51
N ILE A 484 -24.82 17.65 3.43
CA ILE A 484 -23.59 17.28 4.10
C ILE A 484 -23.68 17.38 5.62
N ASP A 485 -24.42 18.35 6.14
CA ASP A 485 -24.54 18.57 7.58
C ASP A 485 -25.40 17.48 8.20
N LYS A 486 -26.41 16.99 7.46
CA LYS A 486 -27.20 15.82 7.87
C LYS A 486 -26.35 14.55 7.88
N VAL A 487 -25.54 14.32 6.84
CA VAL A 487 -24.60 13.18 6.80
C VAL A 487 -23.62 13.26 7.97
N ALA A 488 -23.07 14.44 8.27
CA ALA A 488 -22.16 14.62 9.40
C ALA A 488 -22.81 14.29 10.75
N ARG A 489 -24.02 14.80 11.01
CA ARG A 489 -24.75 14.51 12.26
C ARG A 489 -25.09 13.02 12.40
N ALA A 490 -25.56 12.39 11.33
CA ALA A 490 -25.87 10.96 11.33
C ALA A 490 -24.62 10.10 11.53
N THR A 491 -23.47 10.51 10.97
CA THR A 491 -22.17 9.86 11.20
C THR A 491 -21.80 9.92 12.69
N ILE A 492 -21.84 11.10 13.30
CA ILE A 492 -21.52 11.28 14.73
C ILE A 492 -22.46 10.44 15.62
N ALA A 493 -23.76 10.42 15.30
CA ALA A 493 -24.73 9.60 16.02
C ALA A 493 -24.40 8.11 15.90
N THR A 494 -24.01 7.64 14.71
CA THR A 494 -23.58 6.26 14.46
C THR A 494 -22.33 5.91 15.25
N GLU A 495 -21.30 6.77 15.24
CA GLU A 495 -20.07 6.58 16.00
C GLU A 495 -20.32 6.50 17.51
N ASN A 496 -21.18 7.36 18.05
CA ASN A 496 -21.56 7.33 19.46
C ASN A 496 -22.27 6.02 19.86
N ILE A 497 -23.09 5.45 18.97
CA ILE A 497 -23.75 4.16 19.19
C ILE A 497 -22.71 3.02 19.16
N ILE A 498 -21.80 3.03 18.19
CA ILE A 498 -20.72 2.03 18.13
C ILE A 498 -19.88 2.07 19.40
N PHE A 499 -19.52 3.29 19.84
CA PHE A 499 -18.71 3.51 21.02
C PHE A 499 -19.39 3.08 22.34
N SER A 500 -20.71 3.23 22.45
CA SER A 500 -21.44 2.79 23.64
C SER A 500 -21.48 1.27 23.76
N HIS A 501 -21.68 0.56 22.64
CA HIS A 501 -21.70 -0.90 22.59
C HIS A 501 -20.31 -1.53 22.83
N THR A 502 -19.22 -0.90 22.36
CA THR A 502 -17.86 -1.40 22.65
C THR A 502 -17.51 -1.29 24.14
N ARG A 503 -17.96 -0.22 24.82
CA ARG A 503 -17.71 -0.03 26.26
C ARG A 503 -18.45 -1.03 27.15
N THR A 504 -19.68 -1.41 26.81
CA THR A 504 -20.46 -2.35 27.63
C THR A 504 -19.92 -3.77 27.55
N ASN A 505 -19.37 -4.17 26.41
CA ASN A 505 -18.86 -5.53 26.20
C ASN A 505 -17.47 -5.77 26.80
N GLY A 506 -16.69 -4.70 27.05
CA GLY A 506 -15.34 -4.80 27.63
C GLY A 506 -15.28 -4.99 29.15
N LYS A 507 -16.41 -5.12 29.85
CA LYS A 507 -16.48 -5.37 31.30
C LYS A 507 -16.82 -6.82 31.66
N GLY A 508 -16.79 -7.73 30.68
CA GLY A 508 -17.14 -9.14 30.82
C GLY A 508 -15.95 -10.05 31.08
#